data_AF-A0A6P0ZAK4-F1
#
_entry.id   AF-A0A6P0ZAK4-F1
#
_cell.length_a   1.000
_cell.length_b   1.000
_cell.length_c   1.000
_cell.angle_alpha   90.00
_cell.angle_beta   90.00
_cell.angle_gamma   90.00
#
_symmetry.space_group_name_H-M   'P 1'
#
loop_
_entity.id
_entity.type
_entity.pdbx_description
1 polymer ?
#
loop_
_entity_poly.entity_id
_entity_poly.type
_entity_poly.pdbx_seq_one_letter_code
_entity_poly.pdbx_strand_id
1 'polypeptide(L)'
;MSIELDRTDFQQLVRIIQNLPEFETLRDRRRLLVAALAGVPQVDTILARLDLETSPMSASVEVVRFLCKFGKVAYGKEALGVFLNHIQNLIGDVEERDFITDLFGKYPLNNFEVVAIHHSGGMLTEPGTKRRYERNAGSSMIAVLEDLKAHAPQIYARLER
;
A
#
# COMPACT_ATOMS: atom_id res chain seq x y z
N MET A 1 10.22 -10.33 8.48
CA MET A 1 11.53 -9.77 8.07
C MET A 1 11.44 -8.29 8.36
N SER A 2 12.37 -7.72 9.10
CA SER A 2 12.41 -6.29 9.37
C SER A 2 13.27 -5.59 8.33
N ILE A 3 12.93 -4.34 8.01
CA ILE A 3 13.70 -3.47 7.11
C ILE A 3 14.58 -2.57 7.97
N GLU A 4 15.85 -2.48 7.61
CA GLU A 4 16.78 -1.54 8.23
C GLU A 4 17.17 -0.49 7.20
N LEU A 5 16.56 0.69 7.33
CA LEU A 5 16.95 1.86 6.56
C LEU A 5 18.27 2.39 7.10
N ASP A 6 19.11 2.92 6.21
CA ASP A 6 20.27 3.66 6.68
C ASP A 6 19.82 4.98 7.31
N ARG A 7 20.75 5.61 8.03
CA ARG A 7 20.44 6.83 8.80
C ARG A 7 19.97 7.97 7.90
N THR A 8 20.57 8.14 6.73
CA THR A 8 20.28 9.25 5.82
C THR A 8 18.90 9.08 5.23
N ASP A 9 18.59 7.88 4.73
CA ASP A 9 17.30 7.54 4.14
C ASP A 9 16.19 7.61 5.18
N PHE A 10 16.44 7.12 6.39
CA PHE A 10 15.49 7.22 7.49
C PHE A 10 15.16 8.69 7.80
N GLN A 11 16.18 9.56 7.90
CA GLN A 11 15.99 10.97 8.22
C GLN A 11 15.24 11.71 7.11
N GLN A 12 15.60 11.45 5.85
CA GLN A 12 14.94 12.05 4.70
C GLN A 12 13.48 11.58 4.58
N LEU A 13 13.22 10.29 4.78
CA LEU A 13 11.85 9.77 4.76
C LEU A 13 10.98 10.37 5.88
N VAL A 14 11.52 10.47 7.10
CA VAL A 14 10.83 11.15 8.21
C VAL A 14 10.51 12.60 7.85
N ARG A 15 11.45 13.30 7.20
CA ARG A 15 11.26 14.69 6.77
C ARG A 15 10.14 14.82 5.74
N ILE A 16 10.07 13.91 4.77
CA ILE A 16 9.00 13.91 3.76
C ILE A 16 7.65 13.70 4.44
N ILE A 17 7.51 12.66 5.26
CA ILE A 17 6.24 12.31 5.91
C ILE A 17 5.73 13.44 6.81
N GLN A 18 6.60 14.05 7.63
CA GLN A 18 6.15 15.13 8.54
C GLN A 18 5.65 16.38 7.81
N ASN A 19 6.07 16.58 6.56
CA ASN A 19 5.74 17.77 5.77
C ASN A 19 4.50 17.54 4.89
N LEU A 20 3.92 16.33 4.88
CA LEU A 20 2.68 16.05 4.17
C LEU A 20 1.51 16.81 4.82
N PRO A 21 0.70 17.54 4.05
CA PRO A 21 -0.53 18.16 4.55
C PRO A 21 -1.45 17.15 5.24
N GLU A 22 -1.53 15.94 4.71
CA GLU A 22 -2.34 14.82 5.24
C GLU A 22 -1.75 14.22 6.53
N PHE A 23 -0.67 14.76 7.06
CA PHE A 23 -0.01 14.30 8.30
C PHE A 23 0.02 15.37 9.41
N GLU A 24 -0.60 16.53 9.18
CA GLU A 24 -0.54 17.68 10.09
C GLU A 24 -1.23 17.39 11.44
N THR A 25 -2.48 16.94 11.42
CA THR A 25 -3.27 16.70 12.64
C THR A 25 -3.38 15.22 13.00
N LEU A 26 -3.72 14.89 14.25
CA LEU A 26 -4.00 13.52 14.68
C LEU A 26 -5.06 12.83 13.79
N ARG A 27 -6.10 13.57 13.42
CA ARG A 27 -7.17 13.06 12.56
C ARG A 27 -6.64 12.70 11.18
N ASP A 28 -5.80 13.56 10.61
CA ASP A 28 -5.26 13.37 9.27
C ASP A 28 -4.27 12.21 9.24
N ARG A 29 -3.37 12.11 10.23
CA ARG A 29 -2.44 10.97 10.37
C ARG A 29 -3.16 9.62 10.44
N ARG A 30 -4.21 9.52 11.25
CA ARG A 30 -5.02 8.30 11.33
C ARG A 30 -5.69 7.99 10.00
N ARG A 31 -6.28 9.01 9.36
CA ARG A 31 -6.93 8.85 8.06
C ARG A 31 -5.94 8.41 6.98
N LEU A 32 -4.74 9.00 6.95
CA LEU A 32 -3.67 8.65 6.02
C LEU A 32 -3.25 7.19 6.19
N LEU A 33 -2.97 6.74 7.42
CA LEU A 33 -2.56 5.37 7.68
C LEU A 33 -3.67 4.35 7.36
N VAL A 34 -4.93 4.67 7.67
CA VAL A 34 -6.08 3.84 7.28
C VAL A 34 -6.19 3.74 5.76
N ALA A 35 -6.05 4.85 5.04
CA ALA A 35 -6.12 4.87 3.58
C ALA A 35 -4.94 4.12 2.94
N ALA A 36 -3.73 4.32 3.45
CA ALA A 36 -2.52 3.68 2.96
C ALA A 36 -2.52 2.16 3.17
N LEU A 37 -3.06 1.70 4.31
CA LEU A 37 -3.15 0.28 4.66
C LEU A 37 -4.52 -0.32 4.34
N ALA A 38 -5.30 0.32 3.48
CA ALA A 38 -6.61 -0.19 3.09
C ALA A 38 -6.48 -1.59 2.46
N GLY A 39 -7.30 -2.54 2.92
CA GLY A 39 -7.25 -3.94 2.47
C GLY A 39 -6.15 -4.78 3.13
N VAL A 40 -5.35 -4.22 4.05
CA VAL A 40 -4.43 -4.98 4.89
C VAL A 40 -5.20 -5.60 6.07
N PRO A 41 -5.22 -6.94 6.24
CA PRO A 41 -5.99 -7.58 7.32
C PRO A 41 -5.57 -7.15 8.74
N GLN A 42 -4.31 -6.73 8.92
CA GLN A 42 -3.76 -6.34 10.22
C GLN A 42 -3.82 -4.82 10.48
N VAL A 43 -4.55 -4.04 9.67
CA VAL A 43 -4.58 -2.57 9.79
C VAL A 43 -4.98 -2.10 11.19
N ASP A 44 -6.00 -2.71 11.80
CA ASP A 44 -6.44 -2.34 13.15
C ASP A 44 -5.36 -2.65 14.20
N THR A 45 -4.61 -3.74 14.03
CA THR A 45 -3.50 -4.11 14.91
C THR A 45 -2.32 -3.14 14.77
N ILE A 46 -2.04 -2.67 13.56
CA ILE A 46 -0.99 -1.67 13.30
C ILE A 46 -1.39 -0.35 13.96
N LEU A 47 -2.61 0.14 13.67
CA LEU A 47 -3.10 1.42 14.19
C LEU A 47 -3.23 1.44 15.71
N ALA A 48 -3.60 0.34 16.34
CA ALA A 48 -3.71 0.26 17.80
C ALA A 48 -2.36 0.35 18.53
N ARG A 49 -1.24 0.11 17.82
CA ARG A 49 0.12 0.10 18.39
C ARG A 49 0.92 1.36 18.10
N LEU A 50 0.47 2.18 17.16
CA LEU A 50 1.11 3.44 16.80
C LEU A 50 0.66 4.55 17.75
N ASP A 51 1.61 5.25 18.34
CA ASP A 51 1.35 6.54 19.00
C ASP A 51 1.37 7.66 17.94
N LEU A 52 0.20 8.19 17.64
CA LEU A 52 0.01 9.25 16.64
C LEU A 52 -0.36 10.59 17.27
N GLU A 53 -0.52 10.65 18.60
CA GLU A 53 -0.98 11.84 19.32
C GLU A 53 0.14 12.86 19.56
N THR A 54 1.38 12.49 19.20
CA THR A 54 2.57 13.32 19.34
C THR A 54 2.68 14.44 18.29
N SER A 55 3.79 15.19 18.29
CA SER A 55 4.11 16.11 17.19
C SER A 55 4.20 15.39 15.82
N PRO A 56 4.02 16.07 14.68
CA PRO A 56 4.18 15.46 13.35
C PRO A 56 5.53 14.76 13.19
N MET A 57 6.62 15.42 13.62
CA MET A 57 7.97 14.85 13.58
C MET A 57 8.07 13.54 14.38
N SER A 58 7.60 13.55 15.63
CA SER A 58 7.63 12.36 16.50
C SER A 58 6.77 11.23 15.94
N ALA A 59 5.59 11.54 15.40
CA ALA A 59 4.70 10.57 14.79
C ALA A 59 5.32 9.98 13.51
N SER A 60 6.00 10.78 12.69
CA SER A 60 6.72 10.30 11.50
C SER A 60 7.82 9.32 11.87
N VAL A 61 8.61 9.62 12.90
CA VAL A 61 9.64 8.71 13.42
C VAL A 61 9.02 7.39 13.88
N GLU A 62 7.91 7.46 14.61
CA GLU A 62 7.20 6.28 15.11
C GLU A 62 6.66 5.41 13.97
N VAL A 63 5.96 6.04 13.01
CA VAL A 63 5.41 5.35 11.83
C VAL A 63 6.51 4.64 11.05
N VAL A 64 7.60 5.32 10.69
CA VAL A 64 8.68 4.71 9.90
C VAL A 64 9.32 3.55 10.67
N ARG A 65 9.66 3.75 11.94
CA ARG A 65 10.27 2.68 12.77
C ARG A 65 9.36 1.49 12.93
N PHE A 66 8.08 1.74 13.22
CA PHE A 66 7.10 0.69 13.43
C PHE A 66 6.90 -0.12 12.16
N LEU A 67 6.67 0.52 11.02
CA LEU A 67 6.43 -0.16 9.74
C LEU A 67 7.67 -0.94 9.26
N CYS A 68 8.88 -0.41 9.47
CA CYS A 68 10.13 -1.16 9.26
C CYS A 68 10.18 -2.46 10.07
N LYS A 69 9.74 -2.43 11.33
CA LYS A 69 9.79 -3.58 12.24
C LYS A 69 8.60 -4.53 12.08
N PHE A 70 7.45 -4.03 11.64
CA PHE A 70 6.24 -4.82 11.45
C PHE A 70 6.46 -5.92 10.40
N GLY A 71 7.17 -5.59 9.33
CA GLY A 71 7.46 -6.50 8.24
C GLY A 71 6.26 -6.72 7.32
N LYS A 72 6.08 -7.96 6.85
CA LYS A 72 5.10 -8.29 5.82
C LYS A 72 3.67 -8.29 6.34
N VAL A 73 2.80 -7.57 5.62
CA VAL A 73 1.34 -7.57 5.85
C VAL A 73 0.61 -8.58 4.95
N ALA A 74 1.21 -8.95 3.83
CA ALA A 74 0.73 -9.99 2.93
C ALA A 74 1.91 -10.62 2.17
N TYR A 75 1.64 -11.63 1.34
CA TYR A 75 2.66 -12.27 0.52
C TYR A 75 3.38 -11.24 -0.35
N GLY A 76 4.68 -11.03 -0.07
CA GLY A 76 5.50 -10.06 -0.78
C GLY A 76 5.12 -8.59 -0.57
N LYS A 77 4.34 -8.22 0.45
CA LYS A 77 3.99 -6.81 0.73
C LYS A 77 4.52 -6.41 2.10
N GLU A 78 5.59 -5.64 2.13
CA GLU A 78 6.11 -5.04 3.36
C GLU A 78 5.24 -3.86 3.79
N ALA A 79 4.96 -3.72 5.08
CA ALA A 79 4.08 -2.68 5.61
C ALA A 79 4.56 -1.28 5.23
N LEU A 80 5.88 -1.05 5.34
CA LEU A 80 6.49 0.20 4.89
C LEU A 80 6.31 0.40 3.39
N GLY A 81 6.54 -0.64 2.56
CA GLY A 81 6.38 -0.54 1.12
C GLY A 81 4.94 -0.18 0.71
N VAL A 82 3.93 -0.78 1.37
CA VAL A 82 2.52 -0.45 1.16
C VAL A 82 2.24 1.02 1.48
N PHE A 83 2.76 1.50 2.61
CA PHE A 83 2.60 2.89 3.02
C PHE A 83 3.28 3.88 2.07
N LEU A 84 4.54 3.60 1.70
CA LEU A 84 5.31 4.44 0.78
C LEU A 84 4.63 4.54 -0.59
N ASN A 85 4.12 3.42 -1.09
CA ASN A 85 3.44 3.40 -2.38
C ASN A 85 2.21 4.32 -2.41
N HIS A 86 1.50 4.41 -1.28
CA HIS A 86 0.35 5.30 -1.14
C HIS A 86 0.75 6.78 -1.16
N ILE A 87 1.74 7.16 -0.34
CA ILE A 87 2.09 8.58 -0.14
C ILE A 87 2.78 9.21 -1.35
N GLN A 88 3.33 8.42 -2.28
CA GLN A 88 3.89 8.95 -3.55
C GLN A 88 2.89 9.82 -4.31
N ASN A 89 1.59 9.51 -4.24
CA ASN A 89 0.54 10.28 -4.91
C ASN A 89 0.20 11.60 -4.21
N LEU A 90 0.68 11.80 -2.98
CA LEU A 90 0.43 12.99 -2.15
C LEU A 90 1.60 13.97 -2.20
N ILE A 91 2.76 13.53 -2.66
CA ILE A 91 3.96 14.35 -2.75
C ILE A 91 3.91 15.16 -4.05
N GLY A 92 3.85 16.48 -3.93
CA GLY A 92 3.91 17.39 -5.08
C GLY A 92 5.32 17.56 -5.64
N ASP A 93 6.34 17.44 -4.79
CA ASP A 93 7.75 17.58 -5.18
C ASP A 93 8.24 16.35 -5.97
N VAL A 94 9.03 16.59 -7.03
CA VAL A 94 9.51 15.49 -7.89
C VAL A 94 10.71 14.80 -7.27
N GLU A 95 11.62 15.54 -6.61
CA GLU A 95 12.82 14.99 -6.00
C GLU A 95 12.46 14.09 -4.80
N GLU A 96 11.46 14.50 -3.99
CA GLU A 96 10.96 13.68 -2.89
C GLU A 96 10.26 12.40 -3.38
N ARG A 97 9.57 12.45 -4.53
CA ARG A 97 8.98 11.26 -5.17
C ARG A 97 10.04 10.32 -5.73
N ASP A 98 11.05 10.87 -6.41
CA ASP A 98 12.17 10.09 -6.94
C ASP A 98 12.95 9.42 -5.81
N PHE A 99 13.18 10.13 -4.69
CA PHE A 99 13.77 9.54 -3.49
C PHE A 99 12.98 8.34 -2.98
N ILE A 100 11.64 8.43 -2.87
CA ILE A 100 10.83 7.28 -2.44
C ILE A 100 10.91 6.14 -3.45
N THR A 101 10.92 6.44 -4.75
CA THR A 101 11.07 5.45 -5.83
C THR A 101 12.39 4.69 -5.67
N ASP A 102 13.49 5.40 -5.40
CA ASP A 102 14.81 4.81 -5.20
C ASP A 102 14.87 3.87 -3.98
N LEU A 103 14.09 4.15 -2.92
CA LEU A 103 14.01 3.25 -1.77
C LEU A 103 13.50 1.85 -2.17
N PHE A 104 12.59 1.74 -3.13
CA PHE A 104 12.11 0.44 -3.62
C PHE A 104 13.18 -0.36 -4.38
N GLY A 105 14.18 0.32 -4.96
CA GLY A 105 15.35 -0.33 -5.56
C GLY A 105 16.42 -0.71 -4.52
N LYS A 106 16.51 0.05 -3.42
CA LYS A 106 17.55 -0.12 -2.39
C LYS A 106 17.17 -1.12 -1.29
N TYR A 107 15.88 -1.22 -0.97
CA TYR A 107 15.37 -2.02 0.14
C TYR A 107 14.35 -3.06 -0.35
N PRO A 108 14.11 -4.15 0.40
CA PRO A 108 13.15 -5.19 0.03
C PRO A 108 11.69 -4.74 0.24
N LEU A 109 11.33 -3.53 -0.19
CA LEU A 109 10.02 -2.91 -0.02
C LEU A 109 8.96 -3.41 -1.01
N ASN A 110 9.37 -4.21 -2.00
CA ASN A 110 8.57 -4.74 -3.11
C ASN A 110 7.64 -3.68 -3.72
N ASN A 111 8.08 -3.09 -4.83
CA ASN A 111 7.23 -2.20 -5.59
C ASN A 111 6.04 -3.02 -6.15
N PHE A 112 4.82 -2.63 -5.79
CA PHE A 112 3.63 -3.21 -6.40
C PHE A 112 2.82 -2.06 -7.01
N GLU A 113 2.67 -2.10 -8.32
CA GLU A 113 1.81 -1.17 -9.02
C GLU A 113 0.38 -1.73 -9.02
N VAL A 114 -0.59 -0.91 -8.62
CA VAL A 114 -2.00 -1.22 -8.87
C VAL A 114 -2.28 -0.89 -10.33
N VAL A 115 -1.95 -1.84 -11.21
CA VAL A 115 -2.11 -1.68 -12.67
C VAL A 115 -3.56 -1.66 -13.14
N ALA A 116 -4.49 -2.14 -12.30
CA ALA A 116 -5.93 -2.03 -12.51
C ALA A 116 -6.70 -2.24 -11.19
N ILE A 117 -7.75 -1.45 -10.97
CA ILE A 117 -8.81 -1.78 -10.01
C ILE A 117 -10.03 -2.18 -10.85
N HIS A 118 -10.24 -3.48 -11.05
CA HIS A 118 -11.47 -3.94 -11.68
C HIS A 118 -12.58 -3.96 -10.63
N HIS A 119 -13.41 -2.92 -10.61
CA HIS A 119 -14.66 -2.90 -9.87
C HIS A 119 -15.82 -3.23 -10.80
N SER A 120 -16.04 -4.52 -11.09
CA SER A 120 -17.39 -4.97 -11.44
C SER A 120 -18.12 -5.29 -10.14
N GLY A 121 -18.98 -4.38 -9.71
CA GLY A 121 -19.93 -4.62 -8.61
C GLY A 121 -21.31 -4.86 -9.19
N GLY A 122 -22.13 -5.65 -8.50
CA GLY A 122 -23.51 -5.86 -8.91
C GLY A 122 -24.31 -6.74 -7.96
N MET A 123 -25.59 -6.89 -8.28
CA MET A 123 -26.48 -7.78 -7.57
C MET A 123 -26.22 -9.23 -7.98
N LEU A 124 -25.28 -9.89 -7.29
CA LEU A 124 -24.90 -11.28 -7.51
C LEU A 124 -25.82 -12.24 -6.75
N THR A 125 -26.16 -13.35 -7.40
CA THR A 125 -26.95 -14.43 -6.78
C THR A 125 -26.04 -15.28 -5.88
N GLU A 126 -26.49 -15.55 -4.65
CA GLU A 126 -25.78 -16.44 -3.73
C GLU A 126 -25.94 -17.92 -4.15
N PRO A 127 -24.84 -18.67 -4.33
CA PRO A 127 -24.90 -20.08 -4.76
C PRO A 127 -25.80 -20.92 -3.88
N GLY A 128 -26.63 -21.77 -4.51
CA GLY A 128 -27.59 -22.62 -3.80
C GLY A 128 -28.83 -21.88 -3.27
N THR A 129 -28.97 -20.58 -3.53
CA THR A 129 -30.13 -19.78 -3.12
C THR A 129 -30.67 -18.94 -4.28
N LYS A 130 -31.85 -18.34 -4.09
CA LYS A 130 -32.41 -17.30 -4.99
C LYS A 130 -32.14 -15.87 -4.49
N ARG A 131 -31.35 -15.71 -3.43
CA ARG A 131 -31.08 -14.40 -2.82
C ARG A 131 -30.01 -13.66 -3.61
N ARG A 132 -30.15 -12.35 -3.70
CA ARG A 132 -29.20 -11.47 -4.38
C ARG A 132 -28.62 -10.51 -3.36
N TYR A 133 -27.31 -10.32 -3.43
CA TYR A 133 -26.58 -9.38 -2.58
C TYR A 133 -25.78 -8.44 -3.46
N GLU A 134 -25.69 -7.19 -3.05
CA GLU A 134 -24.71 -6.27 -3.60
C GLU A 134 -23.33 -6.77 -3.16
N ARG A 135 -22.56 -7.28 -4.11
CA ARG A 135 -21.22 -7.81 -3.88
C ARG A 135 -20.27 -7.25 -4.91
N ASN A 136 -19.02 -7.07 -4.50
CA ASN A 136 -17.92 -6.90 -5.43
C ASN A 136 -17.75 -8.24 -6.16
N ALA A 137 -17.94 -8.26 -7.48
CA ALA A 137 -17.56 -9.43 -8.27
C ALA A 137 -16.04 -9.45 -8.33
N GLY A 138 -15.43 -10.35 -7.59
CA GLY A 138 -14.01 -10.63 -7.74
C GLY A 138 -13.79 -11.20 -9.14
N SER A 139 -13.06 -10.51 -9.99
CA SER A 139 -12.55 -11.14 -11.22
C SER A 139 -11.54 -12.19 -10.83
N SER A 140 -11.79 -13.44 -11.23
CA SER A 140 -10.82 -14.51 -11.06
C SER A 140 -9.56 -14.14 -11.84
N MET A 141 -8.41 -14.16 -11.18
CA MET A 141 -7.13 -13.95 -11.86
C MET A 141 -6.95 -14.95 -13.01
N ILE A 142 -7.52 -16.15 -12.90
CA ILE A 142 -7.53 -17.15 -13.97
C ILE A 142 -8.31 -16.63 -15.19
N ALA A 143 -9.47 -15.99 -15.00
CA ALA A 143 -10.24 -15.44 -16.11
C ALA A 143 -9.52 -14.26 -16.79
N VAL A 144 -8.79 -13.45 -16.02
CA VAL A 144 -7.93 -12.39 -16.56
C VAL A 144 -6.77 -12.98 -17.38
N LEU A 145 -6.13 -14.04 -16.86
CA LEU A 145 -5.05 -14.73 -17.57
C LEU A 145 -5.55 -15.40 -18.87
N GLU A 146 -6.72 -16.03 -18.84
CA GLU A 146 -7.36 -16.60 -20.02
C GLU A 146 -7.70 -15.55 -21.08
N ASP A 147 -8.26 -14.41 -20.66
CA ASP A 147 -8.57 -13.29 -21.55
C ASP A 147 -7.31 -12.68 -22.16
N LEU A 148 -6.25 -12.48 -21.36
CA LEU A 148 -4.95 -12.03 -21.84
C LEU A 148 -4.34 -13.02 -22.84
N LYS A 149 -4.45 -14.32 -22.59
CA LYS A 149 -3.99 -15.35 -23.52
C LYS A 149 -4.73 -15.29 -24.86
N ALA A 150 -6.04 -15.00 -24.83
CA ALA A 150 -6.88 -14.94 -26.03
C ALA A 150 -6.71 -13.63 -26.82
N HIS A 151 -6.60 -12.49 -26.15
CA HIS A 151 -6.72 -11.16 -26.78
C HIS A 151 -5.43 -10.34 -26.74
N ALA A 152 -4.48 -10.66 -25.87
CA ALA A 152 -3.19 -9.98 -25.77
C ALA A 152 -2.03 -10.97 -25.51
N PRO A 153 -1.82 -11.97 -26.39
CA PRO A 153 -0.89 -13.07 -26.15
C PRO A 153 0.56 -12.62 -25.92
N GLN A 154 0.97 -11.50 -26.50
CA GLN A 154 2.28 -10.89 -26.30
C GLN A 154 2.50 -10.38 -24.87
N ILE A 155 1.43 -9.98 -24.16
CA ILE A 155 1.49 -9.60 -22.74
C ILE A 155 1.51 -10.86 -21.88
N TYR A 156 0.64 -11.83 -22.19
CA TYR A 156 0.58 -13.11 -21.49
C TYR A 156 1.95 -13.84 -21.51
N ALA A 157 2.63 -13.88 -22.66
CA ALA A 157 3.95 -14.50 -22.81
C ALA A 157 5.06 -13.83 -21.98
N ARG A 158 4.87 -12.59 -21.52
CA ARG A 158 5.81 -11.90 -20.62
C ARG A 158 5.62 -12.29 -19.15
N LEU A 159 4.45 -12.85 -18.80
CA LEU A 159 4.09 -13.27 -17.44
C LEU A 159 4.56 -14.70 -17.10
N GLU A 160 4.82 -15.55 -18.11
CA GLU A 160 5.29 -16.94 -17.92
C GLU A 160 6.81 -17.06 -17.66
N ARG A 161 7.50 -15.98 -17.27
CA ARG A 161 8.94 -15.97 -16.99
C ARG A 161 9.27 -15.91 -15.50
#